data_AF-A0A4V2BRD7-F1
#
_entry.id   AF-A0A4V2BRD7-F1
#
_cell.length_a   1.000
_cell.length_b   1.000
_cell.length_c   1.000
_cell.angle_alpha   90.00
_cell.angle_beta   90.00
_cell.angle_gamma   90.00
#
_symmetry.space_group_name_H-M   'P 1'
#
loop_
_entity.id
_entity.type
_entity.pdbx_description
1 polymer ?
#
loop_
_entity_poly.entity_id
_entity_poly.type
_entity_poly.pdbx_seq_one_letter_code
_entity_poly.pdbx_strand_id
1 'polypeptide(L)'
;MTTAHEAPPRPRRLDDVPGWFPVLDQVLFNWLLDRQEVAGVRGDLLEVGVYMGKSAIFLGRRPQDGERYTVCDLFEGDAPDDANRAESTKSYSALTRQAFETNYLSFHDELPRVLQGPSSIVPSEVEPGSCRFVHVDGSHLYEHVYDDIGAARDVLLPDGIVVLDDFRSEHTPGVSVAVWEAVLTRGLRPICLSTQKLYGTWGDPGPVQEELLAMVRGRDDCALSVQHAAGHRLVRLKSRGMKAPGFPLSRHADEPEPELTVAERPGKASAPEATRPARHRHRRSRTRRLAVDLLPPVLTRAIVNARAARQSPRR
;
A
#
# COMPACT_ATOMS: atom_id res chain seq x y z
N MET A 1 20.93 -2.67 31.83
CA MET A 1 19.63 -3.34 31.63
C MET A 1 19.26 -3.14 30.18
N THR A 2 19.54 -4.14 29.35
CA THR A 2 19.14 -4.19 27.95
C THR A 2 17.64 -4.34 27.92
N THR A 3 16.93 -3.31 27.48
CA THR A 3 15.53 -3.42 27.07
C THR A 3 15.49 -4.42 25.92
N ALA A 4 15.04 -5.64 26.18
CA ALA A 4 14.64 -6.55 25.13
C ALA A 4 13.62 -5.81 24.25
N HIS A 5 13.97 -5.51 23.00
CA HIS A 5 12.95 -5.18 22.01
C HIS A 5 12.10 -6.44 21.88
N GLU A 6 10.89 -6.42 22.45
CA GLU A 6 9.89 -7.44 22.15
C GLU A 6 9.75 -7.51 20.64
N ALA A 7 9.94 -8.71 20.08
CA ALA A 7 9.69 -8.94 18.67
C ALA A 7 8.23 -8.54 18.37
N PRO A 8 7.95 -7.83 17.27
CA PRO A 8 6.59 -7.47 16.93
C PRO A 8 5.70 -8.73 16.87
N PRO A 9 4.44 -8.66 17.33
CA PRO A 9 3.55 -9.81 17.34
C PRO A 9 3.36 -10.33 15.91
N ARG A 10 3.41 -11.65 15.75
CA ARG A 10 3.27 -12.30 14.44
C ARG A 10 1.83 -12.15 13.94
N PRO A 11 1.63 -11.85 12.65
CA PRO A 11 0.29 -11.67 12.08
C PRO A 11 -0.49 -12.98 12.11
N ARG A 12 -1.77 -12.94 12.46
CA ARG A 12 -2.72 -14.08 12.42
C ARG A 12 -3.55 -14.07 11.14
N ARG A 13 -3.75 -12.88 10.58
CA ARG A 13 -4.48 -12.59 9.34
C ARG A 13 -3.69 -11.60 8.50
N LEU A 14 -3.97 -11.57 7.20
CA LEU A 14 -3.34 -10.61 6.29
C LEU A 14 -3.57 -9.15 6.73
N ASP A 15 -4.71 -8.87 7.35
CA ASP A 15 -5.05 -7.53 7.84
C ASP A 15 -4.23 -7.09 9.06
N ASP A 16 -3.58 -8.02 9.76
CA ASP A 16 -2.69 -7.71 10.88
C ASP A 16 -1.33 -7.21 10.39
N VAL A 17 -0.97 -7.49 9.13
CA VAL A 17 0.28 -7.03 8.51
C VAL A 17 0.14 -5.54 8.18
N PRO A 18 1.01 -4.66 8.69
CA PRO A 18 0.99 -3.25 8.31
C PRO A 18 1.21 -3.05 6.81
N GLY A 19 0.48 -2.12 6.19
CA GLY A 19 0.65 -1.78 4.77
C GLY A 19 -0.65 -1.39 4.08
N TRP A 20 -0.52 -0.75 2.91
CA TRP A 20 -1.63 -0.19 2.13
C TRP A 20 -2.01 -1.09 0.97
N PHE A 21 -2.81 -2.13 1.26
CA PHE A 21 -3.33 -3.01 0.22
C PHE A 21 -4.86 -3.09 0.27
N PRO A 22 -5.57 -2.09 -0.29
CA PRO A 22 -7.02 -1.99 -0.23
C PRO A 22 -7.72 -3.18 -0.90
N VAL A 23 -8.95 -3.46 -0.46
CA VAL A 23 -9.76 -4.59 -0.94
C VAL A 23 -9.91 -4.63 -2.47
N LEU A 24 -10.12 -3.47 -3.12
CA LEU A 24 -10.25 -3.43 -4.57
C LEU A 24 -8.97 -3.95 -5.25
N ASP A 25 -7.81 -3.57 -4.73
CA ASP A 25 -6.53 -3.98 -5.29
C ASP A 25 -6.23 -5.46 -5.01
N GLN A 26 -6.63 -5.98 -3.85
CA GLN A 26 -6.60 -7.44 -3.60
C GLN A 26 -7.45 -8.22 -4.63
N VAL A 27 -8.65 -7.71 -4.96
CA VAL A 27 -9.52 -8.32 -5.98
C VAL A 27 -8.90 -8.22 -7.37
N LEU A 28 -8.30 -7.08 -7.72
CA LEU A 28 -7.68 -6.87 -9.03
C LEU A 28 -6.42 -7.73 -9.22
N PHE A 29 -5.54 -7.80 -8.21
CA PHE A 29 -4.37 -8.69 -8.23
C PHE A 29 -4.80 -10.13 -8.42
N ASN A 30 -5.77 -10.60 -7.62
CA ASN A 30 -6.28 -11.96 -7.73
C ASN A 30 -6.86 -12.24 -9.13
N TRP A 31 -7.74 -11.36 -9.61
CA TRP A 31 -8.42 -11.55 -10.89
C TRP A 31 -7.46 -11.52 -12.08
N LEU A 32 -6.48 -10.61 -12.09
CA LEU A 32 -5.50 -10.52 -13.17
C LEU A 32 -4.56 -11.73 -13.20
N LEU A 33 -4.12 -12.21 -12.03
CA LEU A 33 -3.25 -13.38 -11.94
C LEU A 33 -4.01 -14.69 -12.26
N ASP A 34 -5.25 -14.83 -11.77
CA ASP A 34 -6.14 -15.94 -12.13
C ASP A 34 -6.36 -15.97 -13.66
N ARG A 35 -6.58 -14.80 -14.27
CA ARG A 35 -6.74 -14.68 -15.73
C ARG A 35 -5.50 -15.16 -16.47
N GLN A 36 -4.31 -14.75 -16.04
CA GLN A 36 -3.04 -15.20 -16.64
C GLN A 36 -2.87 -16.71 -16.51
N GLU A 37 -3.17 -17.28 -15.35
CA GLU A 37 -3.09 -18.72 -15.09
C GLU A 37 -4.05 -19.53 -15.97
N VAL A 38 -5.32 -19.11 -16.07
CA VAL A 38 -6.32 -19.74 -16.94
C VAL A 38 -5.91 -19.68 -18.42
N ALA A 39 -5.28 -18.58 -18.83
CA ALA A 39 -4.74 -18.42 -20.18
C ALA A 39 -3.42 -19.18 -20.42
N GLY A 40 -2.88 -19.87 -19.40
CA GLY A 40 -1.62 -20.59 -19.50
C GLY A 40 -0.39 -19.69 -19.62
N VAL A 41 -0.50 -18.41 -19.25
CA VAL A 41 0.63 -17.49 -19.23
C VAL A 41 1.54 -17.89 -18.07
N ARG A 42 2.82 -18.12 -18.38
CA ARG A 42 3.87 -18.45 -17.42
C ARG A 42 4.92 -17.36 -17.39
N GLY A 43 5.47 -17.09 -16.21
CA GLY A 43 6.53 -16.12 -16.01
C GLY A 43 6.72 -15.78 -14.54
N ASP A 44 7.88 -15.22 -14.23
CA ASP A 44 8.24 -14.79 -12.89
C ASP A 44 7.34 -13.64 -12.40
N LEU A 45 7.37 -13.41 -11.09
CA LEU A 45 6.73 -12.26 -10.45
C LEU A 45 7.82 -11.37 -9.84
N LEU A 46 7.62 -10.06 -9.90
CA LEU A 46 8.48 -9.08 -9.27
C LEU A 46 7.67 -8.05 -8.49
N GLU A 47 8.14 -7.70 -7.30
CA GLU A 47 7.64 -6.55 -6.55
C GLU A 47 8.80 -5.65 -6.10
N VAL A 48 8.68 -4.35 -6.35
CA VAL A 48 9.63 -3.32 -5.96
C VAL A 48 8.94 -2.43 -4.93
N GLY A 49 9.49 -2.38 -3.71
CA GLY A 49 8.84 -1.82 -2.53
C GLY A 49 7.86 -2.83 -1.93
N VAL A 50 8.23 -3.44 -0.80
CA VAL A 50 7.40 -4.43 -0.10
C VAL A 50 7.00 -4.02 1.29
N TYR A 51 7.73 -3.08 1.90
CA TYR A 51 7.50 -2.65 3.28
C TYR A 51 7.42 -3.86 4.23
N MET A 52 6.35 -3.98 5.01
CA MET A 52 6.11 -5.09 5.95
C MET A 52 5.53 -6.35 5.28
N GLY A 53 5.38 -6.34 3.95
CA GLY A 53 5.09 -7.52 3.14
C GLY A 53 3.61 -7.82 2.87
N LYS A 54 2.67 -6.89 3.09
CA LYS A 54 1.24 -7.19 2.95
C LYS A 54 0.85 -7.63 1.52
N SER A 55 1.22 -6.86 0.50
CA SER A 55 1.04 -7.24 -0.91
C SER A 55 1.94 -8.42 -1.28
N ALA A 56 3.16 -8.47 -0.74
CA ALA A 56 4.10 -9.55 -1.03
C ALA A 56 3.61 -10.93 -0.56
N ILE A 57 3.04 -11.00 0.64
CA ILE A 57 2.39 -12.20 1.18
C ILE A 57 1.26 -12.65 0.25
N PHE A 58 0.52 -11.69 -0.32
CA PHE A 58 -0.56 -12.01 -1.26
C PHE A 58 -0.02 -12.58 -2.57
N LEU A 59 0.98 -11.91 -3.17
CA LEU A 59 1.63 -12.32 -4.41
C LEU A 59 2.39 -13.63 -4.26
N GLY A 60 2.96 -13.93 -3.10
CA GLY A 60 3.72 -15.15 -2.82
C GLY A 60 2.97 -16.44 -3.06
N ARG A 61 1.63 -16.40 -3.11
CA ARG A 61 0.78 -17.58 -3.39
C ARG A 61 0.58 -17.88 -4.87
N ARG A 62 1.12 -17.01 -5.73
CA ARG A 62 0.79 -16.94 -7.15
C ARG A 62 1.85 -17.52 -8.10
N PRO A 63 3.14 -17.70 -7.72
CA PRO A 63 4.08 -18.45 -8.54
C PRO A 63 3.59 -19.86 -8.79
N GLN A 64 3.68 -20.30 -10.05
CA GLN A 64 3.44 -21.67 -10.48
C GLN A 64 4.76 -22.45 -10.49
N ASP A 65 4.70 -23.78 -10.63
CA ASP A 65 5.88 -24.63 -10.75
C ASP A 65 6.86 -24.10 -11.82
N GLY A 66 8.09 -23.82 -11.41
CA GLY A 66 9.15 -23.28 -12.26
C GLY A 66 9.19 -21.76 -12.40
N GLU A 67 8.21 -21.03 -11.84
CA GLU A 67 8.25 -19.56 -11.75
C GLU A 67 8.99 -19.13 -10.47
N ARG A 68 9.68 -17.99 -10.52
CA ARG A 68 10.30 -17.35 -9.37
C ARG A 68 9.51 -16.12 -8.95
N TYR A 69 9.51 -15.85 -7.65
CA TYR A 69 9.06 -14.58 -7.11
C TYR A 69 10.23 -13.83 -6.50
N THR A 70 10.47 -12.62 -6.99
CA THR A 70 11.51 -11.72 -6.52
C THR A 70 10.90 -10.49 -5.89
N VAL A 71 11.45 -10.06 -4.75
CA VAL A 71 11.10 -8.81 -4.09
C VAL A 71 12.33 -7.91 -3.98
N CYS A 72 12.17 -6.61 -4.13
CA CYS A 72 13.24 -5.63 -3.98
C CYS A 72 12.83 -4.51 -3.03
N ASP A 73 13.62 -4.24 -1.99
CA ASP A 73 13.37 -3.15 -1.04
C ASP A 73 14.68 -2.73 -0.37
N LEU A 74 14.74 -1.48 0.10
CA LEU A 74 15.85 -0.97 0.89
C LEU A 74 15.85 -1.57 2.31
N PHE A 75 14.67 -1.83 2.87
CA PHE A 75 14.47 -2.16 4.29
C PHE A 75 15.18 -1.15 5.22
N GLU A 76 16.03 -1.61 6.14
CA GLU A 76 16.89 -0.77 6.98
C GLU A 76 18.12 -0.19 6.26
N GLY A 77 18.23 -0.40 4.93
CA GLY A 77 19.32 0.07 4.10
C GLY A 77 19.29 1.59 3.85
N ASP A 78 20.44 2.11 3.41
CA ASP A 78 20.55 3.53 3.09
C ASP A 78 19.77 3.89 1.83
N ALA A 79 18.79 4.79 1.99
CA ALA A 79 18.13 5.42 0.87
C ALA A 79 19.13 6.19 -0.01
N PRO A 80 19.00 6.11 -1.34
CA PRO A 80 19.99 6.66 -2.27
C PRO A 80 20.06 8.20 -2.26
N ASP A 81 19.03 8.88 -1.75
CA ASP A 81 18.97 10.33 -1.64
C ASP A 81 18.28 10.80 -0.34
N ASP A 82 18.45 12.09 -0.03
CA ASP A 82 17.98 12.71 1.19
C ASP A 82 16.44 12.77 1.32
N ALA A 83 15.72 12.81 0.21
CA ALA A 83 14.26 12.88 0.21
C ALA A 83 13.64 11.52 0.54
N ASN A 84 14.10 10.45 -0.12
CA ASN A 84 13.75 9.07 0.22
C ASN A 84 14.17 8.72 1.67
N ARG A 85 15.33 9.21 2.13
CA ARG A 85 15.77 9.04 3.52
C ARG A 85 14.85 9.73 4.52
N ALA A 86 14.43 10.96 4.21
CA ALA A 86 13.52 11.73 5.07
C ALA A 86 12.13 11.09 5.17
N GLU A 87 11.64 10.50 4.08
CA GLU A 87 10.42 9.71 4.07
C GLU A 87 10.58 8.41 4.88
N SER A 88 11.63 7.63 4.62
CA SER A 88 11.90 6.38 5.34
C SER A 88 12.02 6.59 6.85
N THR A 89 12.69 7.66 7.28
CA THR A 89 12.85 8.02 8.69
C THR A 89 11.51 8.36 9.37
N LYS A 90 10.55 8.93 8.61
CA LYS A 90 9.25 9.37 9.15
C LYS A 90 8.20 8.27 9.13
N SER A 91 8.14 7.50 8.04
CA SER A 91 7.04 6.58 7.75
C SER A 91 7.41 5.11 8.02
N TYR A 92 8.71 4.77 8.03
CA TYR A 92 9.20 3.39 8.02
C TYR A 92 10.21 3.10 9.13
N SER A 93 10.19 3.83 10.26
CA SER A 93 11.17 3.68 11.34
C SER A 93 11.22 2.29 12.01
N ALA A 94 10.18 1.48 11.85
CA ALA A 94 10.12 0.10 12.33
C ALA A 94 10.41 -0.93 11.22
N LEU A 95 10.57 -0.51 9.96
CA LEU A 95 10.83 -1.40 8.83
C LEU A 95 12.23 -2.00 8.95
N THR A 96 12.27 -3.33 9.00
CA THR A 96 13.48 -4.10 8.80
C THR A 96 13.19 -5.28 7.89
N ARG A 97 14.22 -5.81 7.25
CA ARG A 97 14.13 -7.04 6.48
C ARG A 97 13.62 -8.19 7.35
N GLN A 98 14.09 -8.27 8.60
CA GLN A 98 13.62 -9.27 9.55
C GLN A 98 12.12 -9.17 9.83
N ALA A 99 11.57 -7.95 9.93
CA ALA A 99 10.14 -7.75 10.13
C ALA A 99 9.33 -8.24 8.92
N PHE A 100 9.76 -7.89 7.70
CA PHE A 100 9.20 -8.42 6.46
C PHE A 100 9.25 -9.95 6.42
N GLU A 101 10.42 -10.55 6.64
CA GLU A 101 10.61 -12.01 6.57
C GLU A 101 9.75 -12.73 7.62
N THR A 102 9.63 -12.18 8.83
CA THR A 102 8.78 -12.73 9.89
C THR A 102 7.30 -12.72 9.49
N ASN A 103 6.83 -11.60 8.93
CA ASN A 103 5.45 -11.51 8.44
C ASN A 103 5.22 -12.47 7.28
N TYR A 104 6.16 -12.53 6.33
CA TYR A 104 6.05 -13.39 5.15
C TYR A 104 5.99 -14.87 5.52
N LEU A 105 6.92 -15.34 6.35
CA LEU A 105 7.01 -16.72 6.80
C LEU A 105 5.85 -17.14 7.72
N SER A 106 5.08 -16.18 8.25
CA SER A 106 3.83 -16.49 8.95
C SER A 106 2.79 -17.11 8.01
N PHE A 107 2.86 -16.87 6.70
CA PHE A 107 1.90 -17.37 5.69
C PHE A 107 2.52 -18.33 4.68
N HIS A 108 3.84 -18.30 4.50
CA HIS A 108 4.56 -19.10 3.50
C HIS A 108 5.66 -19.93 4.14
N ASP A 109 6.02 -21.05 3.52
CA ASP A 109 7.06 -21.95 4.05
C ASP A 109 8.49 -21.50 3.70
N GLU A 110 8.66 -20.77 2.61
CA GLU A 110 9.95 -20.27 2.14
C GLU A 110 9.83 -18.79 1.75
N LEU A 111 10.95 -18.07 1.83
CA LEU A 111 11.02 -16.68 1.40
C LEU A 111 11.04 -16.58 -0.14
N PRO A 112 10.55 -15.47 -0.71
CA PRO A 112 10.84 -15.16 -2.10
C PRO A 112 12.34 -14.84 -2.23
N ARG A 113 12.83 -14.69 -3.46
CA ARG A 113 14.17 -14.14 -3.67
C ARG A 113 14.16 -12.67 -3.24
N VAL A 114 14.88 -12.35 -2.17
CA VAL A 114 14.98 -10.98 -1.63
C VAL A 114 16.21 -10.27 -2.17
N LEU A 115 15.98 -9.18 -2.90
CA LEU A 115 17.00 -8.21 -3.30
C LEU A 115 16.95 -7.04 -2.32
N GLN A 116 17.89 -6.99 -1.39
CA GLN A 116 18.00 -5.88 -0.44
C GLN A 116 18.88 -4.78 -1.05
N GLY A 117 18.27 -3.66 -1.44
CA GLY A 117 18.97 -2.55 -2.07
C GLY A 117 18.05 -1.64 -2.89
N PRO A 118 18.62 -0.60 -3.54
CA PRO A 118 17.85 0.27 -4.41
C PRO A 118 17.32 -0.51 -5.62
N SER A 119 16.15 -0.13 -6.11
CA SER A 119 15.50 -0.76 -7.27
C SER A 119 16.35 -0.74 -8.54
N SER A 120 17.35 0.14 -8.63
CA SER A 120 18.33 0.18 -9.72
C SER A 120 19.13 -1.11 -9.92
N ILE A 121 19.13 -2.04 -8.96
CA ILE A 121 19.77 -3.37 -9.11
C ILE A 121 18.90 -4.37 -9.87
N VAL A 122 17.59 -4.13 -9.97
CA VAL A 122 16.63 -5.06 -10.59
C VAL A 122 17.03 -5.45 -12.01
N PRO A 123 17.42 -4.52 -12.92
CA PRO A 123 17.79 -4.88 -14.29
C PRO A 123 18.97 -5.85 -14.42
N SER A 124 19.88 -5.88 -13.43
CA SER A 124 21.00 -6.83 -13.43
C SER A 124 20.66 -8.16 -12.77
N GLU A 125 19.64 -8.19 -11.91
CA GLU A 125 19.31 -9.34 -11.08
C GLU A 125 18.12 -10.15 -11.63
N VAL A 126 17.25 -9.53 -12.42
CA VAL A 126 16.04 -10.14 -12.99
C VAL A 126 16.19 -10.26 -14.50
N GLU A 127 15.95 -11.46 -15.03
CA GLU A 127 16.12 -11.74 -16.44
C GLU A 127 15.15 -10.91 -17.31
N PRO A 128 15.61 -10.27 -18.41
CA PRO A 128 14.73 -9.54 -19.32
C PRO A 128 13.63 -10.43 -19.90
N GLY A 129 12.40 -9.91 -19.97
CA GLY A 129 11.24 -10.65 -20.49
C GLY A 129 10.88 -11.92 -19.72
N SER A 130 11.28 -12.05 -18.45
CA SER A 130 10.98 -13.23 -17.63
C SER A 130 9.67 -13.11 -16.85
N CYS A 131 9.22 -11.89 -16.54
CA CYS A 131 8.13 -11.66 -15.61
C CYS A 131 6.77 -11.57 -16.31
N ARG A 132 5.73 -12.20 -15.76
CA ARG A 132 4.35 -11.99 -16.20
C ARG A 132 3.63 -10.89 -15.42
N PHE A 133 4.11 -10.54 -14.24
CA PHE A 133 3.51 -9.55 -13.37
C PHE A 133 4.58 -8.78 -12.58
N VAL A 134 4.53 -7.45 -12.62
CA VAL A 134 5.42 -6.56 -11.88
C VAL A 134 4.60 -5.55 -11.08
N HIS A 135 4.85 -5.43 -9.78
CA HIS A 135 4.31 -4.38 -8.91
C HIS A 135 5.40 -3.38 -8.52
N VAL A 136 5.17 -2.09 -8.76
CA VAL A 136 6.08 -1.00 -8.40
C VAL A 136 5.40 -0.10 -7.36
N ASP A 137 5.94 -0.10 -6.16
CA ASP A 137 5.47 0.56 -4.93
C ASP A 137 6.66 1.01 -4.06
N GLY A 138 7.75 1.44 -4.71
CA GLY A 138 9.02 1.80 -4.06
C GLY A 138 9.10 3.27 -3.65
N SER A 139 9.69 4.11 -4.52
CA SER A 139 9.89 5.53 -4.24
C SER A 139 8.69 6.38 -4.67
N HIS A 140 8.54 7.55 -4.06
CA HIS A 140 7.55 8.57 -4.44
C HIS A 140 8.13 9.72 -5.28
N LEU A 141 9.41 9.63 -5.63
CA LEU A 141 10.10 10.63 -6.45
C LEU A 141 10.04 10.26 -7.93
N TYR A 142 9.89 11.27 -8.77
CA TYR A 142 9.71 11.10 -10.21
C TYR A 142 10.83 10.28 -10.86
N GLU A 143 12.09 10.58 -10.52
CA GLU A 143 13.28 9.99 -11.15
C GLU A 143 13.33 8.48 -10.92
N HIS A 144 13.12 8.03 -9.67
CA HIS A 144 13.13 6.62 -9.33
C HIS A 144 11.96 5.88 -9.94
N VAL A 145 10.75 6.45 -9.90
CA VAL A 145 9.56 5.83 -10.50
C VAL A 145 9.71 5.73 -12.02
N TYR A 146 10.30 6.74 -12.67
CA TYR A 146 10.57 6.73 -14.10
C TYR A 146 11.50 5.57 -14.48
N ASP A 147 12.57 5.37 -13.72
CA ASP A 147 13.53 4.28 -13.93
C ASP A 147 12.90 2.92 -13.61
N ASP A 148 12.13 2.80 -12.53
CA ASP A 148 11.43 1.58 -12.14
C ASP A 148 10.40 1.14 -13.18
N ILE A 149 9.66 2.08 -13.79
CA ILE A 149 8.76 1.78 -14.92
C ILE A 149 9.56 1.27 -16.13
N GLY A 150 10.78 1.78 -16.33
CA GLY A 150 11.68 1.28 -17.37
C GLY A 150 12.14 -0.14 -17.12
N ALA A 151 12.64 -0.40 -15.91
CA ALA A 151 13.04 -1.74 -15.48
C ALA A 151 11.87 -2.73 -15.58
N ALA A 152 10.67 -2.33 -15.14
CA ALA A 152 9.46 -3.14 -15.25
C ALA A 152 9.16 -3.50 -16.72
N ARG A 153 9.26 -2.55 -17.65
CA ARG A 153 9.09 -2.81 -19.08
C ARG A 153 10.07 -3.85 -19.60
N ASP A 154 11.34 -3.75 -19.20
CA ASP A 154 12.42 -4.60 -19.72
C ASP A 154 12.31 -6.04 -19.20
N VAL A 155 11.85 -6.24 -17.96
CA VAL A 155 11.69 -7.58 -17.37
C VAL A 155 10.34 -8.23 -17.69
N LEU A 156 9.34 -7.45 -18.12
CA LEU A 156 8.02 -7.99 -18.45
C LEU A 156 8.01 -8.72 -19.80
N LEU A 157 7.26 -9.81 -19.84
CA LEU A 157 6.77 -10.44 -21.07
C LEU A 157 5.96 -9.43 -21.90
N PRO A 158 5.83 -9.63 -23.23
CA PRO A 158 5.11 -8.69 -24.11
C PRO A 158 3.70 -8.32 -23.65
N ASP A 159 2.93 -9.29 -23.15
CA ASP A 159 1.57 -9.11 -22.59
C ASP A 159 1.55 -9.16 -21.06
N GLY A 160 2.72 -9.00 -20.42
CA GLY A 160 2.87 -8.92 -18.99
C GLY A 160 2.16 -7.69 -18.41
N ILE A 161 1.84 -7.75 -17.12
CA ILE A 161 1.09 -6.72 -16.41
C ILE A 161 2.02 -5.96 -15.48
N VAL A 162 1.98 -4.63 -15.55
CA VAL A 162 2.59 -3.74 -14.57
C VAL A 162 1.50 -3.10 -13.70
N VAL A 163 1.77 -2.99 -12.40
CA VAL A 163 0.96 -2.27 -11.44
C VAL A 163 1.81 -1.18 -10.81
N LEU A 164 1.36 0.06 -10.87
CA LEU A 164 2.07 1.25 -10.40
C LEU A 164 1.27 1.87 -9.27
N ASP A 165 1.82 1.85 -8.06
CA ASP A 165 1.15 2.39 -6.87
C ASP A 165 1.19 3.91 -6.82
N ASP A 166 0.35 4.48 -5.95
CA ASP A 166 0.31 5.88 -5.54
C ASP A 166 0.27 6.97 -6.63
N PHE A 167 -0.04 6.62 -7.89
CA PHE A 167 -0.14 7.59 -9.00
C PHE A 167 -1.27 8.64 -8.84
N ARG A 168 -2.06 8.57 -7.77
CA ARG A 168 -3.12 9.54 -7.43
C ARG A 168 -3.06 10.02 -5.98
N SER A 169 -2.02 9.66 -5.24
CA SER A 169 -1.83 10.10 -3.86
C SER A 169 -1.36 11.56 -3.84
N GLU A 170 -1.97 12.39 -2.99
CA GLU A 170 -1.74 13.85 -2.99
C GLU A 170 -0.28 14.22 -2.69
N HIS A 171 0.39 13.41 -1.88
CA HIS A 171 1.77 13.64 -1.44
C HIS A 171 2.81 13.08 -2.42
N THR A 172 2.40 12.41 -3.50
CA THR A 172 3.28 11.72 -4.46
C THR A 172 3.12 12.24 -5.91
N PRO A 173 3.16 13.56 -6.15
CA PRO A 173 2.93 14.11 -7.49
C PRO A 173 3.97 13.62 -8.52
N GLY A 174 5.19 13.29 -8.09
CA GLY A 174 6.23 12.73 -8.96
C GLY A 174 5.83 11.39 -9.58
N VAL A 175 5.20 10.51 -8.80
CA VAL A 175 4.66 9.23 -9.27
C VAL A 175 3.61 9.46 -10.37
N SER A 176 2.69 10.40 -10.14
CA SER A 176 1.65 10.75 -11.11
C SER A 176 2.24 11.19 -12.45
N VAL A 177 3.28 12.03 -12.41
CA VAL A 177 3.98 12.52 -13.62
C VAL A 177 4.66 11.36 -14.34
N ALA A 178 5.44 10.53 -13.65
CA ALA A 178 6.17 9.40 -14.24
C ALA A 178 5.22 8.39 -14.90
N VAL A 179 4.12 8.05 -14.23
CA VAL A 179 3.10 7.11 -14.73
C VAL A 179 2.43 7.64 -16.00
N TRP A 180 1.97 8.90 -16.00
CA TRP A 180 1.33 9.47 -17.19
C TRP A 180 2.30 9.74 -18.32
N GLU A 181 3.55 10.09 -18.03
CA GLU A 181 4.60 10.15 -19.03
C GLU A 181 4.81 8.78 -19.69
N ALA A 182 4.89 7.70 -18.90
CA ALA A 182 5.04 6.37 -19.45
C ALA A 182 3.89 5.98 -20.39
N VAL A 183 2.65 6.39 -20.05
CA VAL A 183 1.48 6.19 -20.92
C VAL A 183 1.60 6.98 -22.22
N LEU A 184 1.93 8.27 -22.13
CA LEU A 184 1.87 9.19 -23.26
C LEU A 184 3.08 9.09 -24.19
N THR A 185 4.25 8.73 -23.67
CA THR A 185 5.52 8.81 -24.41
C THR A 185 6.27 7.49 -24.48
N ARG A 186 6.01 6.54 -23.57
CA ARG A 186 6.77 5.26 -23.48
C ARG A 186 5.92 4.02 -23.77
N GLY A 187 4.72 4.21 -24.30
CA GLY A 187 3.87 3.15 -24.84
C GLY A 187 3.15 2.28 -23.80
N LEU A 188 3.16 2.66 -22.52
CA LEU A 188 2.38 1.97 -21.51
C LEU A 188 0.88 2.15 -21.81
N ARG A 189 0.12 1.06 -21.83
CA ARG A 189 -1.32 1.09 -22.13
C ARG A 189 -2.11 0.73 -20.86
N PRO A 190 -2.95 1.66 -20.35
CA PRO A 190 -3.74 1.39 -19.16
C PRO A 190 -4.75 0.25 -19.38
N ILE A 191 -4.77 -0.73 -18.47
CA ILE A 191 -5.82 -1.73 -18.33
C ILE A 191 -6.96 -1.13 -17.49
N CYS A 192 -6.65 -0.73 -16.26
CA CYS A 192 -7.62 -0.08 -15.38
C CYS A 192 -6.94 0.76 -14.29
N LEU A 193 -7.75 1.57 -13.61
CA LEU A 193 -7.34 2.43 -12.51
C LEU A 193 -8.15 2.06 -11.27
N SER A 194 -7.48 1.82 -10.14
CA SER A 194 -8.12 1.80 -8.84
C SER A 194 -8.14 3.21 -8.23
N THR A 195 -8.26 3.29 -6.89
CA THR A 195 -8.18 4.59 -6.22
C THR A 195 -6.75 5.13 -6.25
N GLN A 196 -5.75 4.27 -6.01
CA GLN A 196 -4.34 4.65 -5.89
C GLN A 196 -3.42 3.96 -6.91
N LYS A 197 -3.85 2.87 -7.56
CA LYS A 197 -3.02 2.09 -8.50
C LYS A 197 -3.44 2.24 -9.96
N LEU A 198 -2.46 2.31 -10.86
CA LEU A 198 -2.65 2.13 -12.29
C LEU A 198 -2.18 0.72 -12.68
N TYR A 199 -3.04 -0.02 -13.37
CA TYR A 199 -2.73 -1.33 -13.95
C TYR A 199 -2.54 -1.13 -15.45
N GLY A 200 -1.46 -1.64 -16.02
CA GLY A 200 -1.13 -1.47 -17.43
C GLY A 200 -0.39 -2.65 -18.04
N THR A 201 -0.20 -2.57 -19.35
CA THR A 201 0.60 -3.50 -20.15
C THR A 201 1.22 -2.76 -21.32
N TRP A 202 2.29 -3.28 -21.92
CA TRP A 202 2.81 -2.79 -23.21
C TRP A 202 2.17 -3.52 -24.41
N GLY A 203 1.44 -4.61 -24.17
CA GLY A 203 0.69 -5.37 -25.17
C GLY A 203 -0.65 -4.75 -25.55
N ASP A 204 -1.63 -5.57 -25.95
CA ASP A 204 -3.00 -5.12 -26.22
C ASP A 204 -3.87 -5.16 -24.94
N PRO A 205 -4.30 -4.01 -24.38
CA PRO A 205 -5.18 -4.01 -23.21
C PRO A 205 -6.63 -4.40 -23.54
N GLY A 206 -7.03 -4.43 -24.81
CA GLY A 206 -8.42 -4.62 -25.23
C GLY A 206 -9.09 -5.86 -24.64
N PRO A 207 -8.52 -7.06 -24.82
CA PRO A 207 -9.10 -8.30 -24.29
C PRO A 207 -9.29 -8.28 -22.76
N VAL A 208 -8.24 -7.90 -22.01
CA VAL A 208 -8.31 -7.82 -20.55
C VAL A 208 -9.29 -6.74 -20.08
N GLN A 209 -9.40 -5.62 -20.80
CA GLN A 209 -10.38 -4.59 -20.49
C GLN A 209 -11.83 -5.07 -20.72
N GLU A 210 -12.12 -5.82 -21.78
CA GLU A 210 -13.46 -6.35 -22.03
C GLU A 210 -13.87 -7.37 -20.96
N GLU A 211 -12.97 -8.30 -20.62
CA GLU A 211 -13.20 -9.28 -19.55
C GLU A 211 -13.39 -8.60 -18.19
N LEU A 212 -12.62 -7.55 -17.89
CA LEU A 212 -12.75 -6.78 -16.65
C LEU A 212 -14.11 -6.05 -16.59
N LEU A 213 -14.53 -5.42 -17.69
CA LEU A 213 -15.85 -4.78 -17.76
C LEU A 213 -16.97 -5.80 -17.56
N ALA A 214 -16.86 -6.99 -18.15
CA ALA A 214 -17.83 -8.06 -17.95
C ALA A 214 -17.89 -8.51 -16.47
N MET A 215 -16.73 -8.70 -15.82
CA MET A 215 -16.63 -9.06 -14.41
C MET A 215 -17.30 -8.02 -13.50
N VAL A 216 -17.08 -6.72 -13.75
CA VAL A 216 -17.57 -5.65 -12.87
C VAL A 216 -19.03 -5.28 -13.12
N ARG A 217 -19.56 -5.42 -14.34
CA ARG A 217 -20.97 -5.07 -14.66
C ARG A 217 -21.99 -5.83 -13.82
N GLY A 218 -21.65 -7.03 -13.35
CA GLY A 218 -22.51 -7.84 -12.49
C GLY A 218 -22.43 -7.51 -11.00
N ARG A 219 -21.61 -6.53 -10.60
CA ARG A 219 -21.32 -6.22 -9.19
C ARG A 219 -22.00 -4.94 -8.74
N ASP A 220 -22.69 -5.00 -7.60
CA ASP A 220 -23.27 -3.85 -6.90
C ASP A 220 -22.26 -3.19 -5.93
N ASP A 221 -21.26 -3.94 -5.51
CA ASP A 221 -20.20 -3.53 -4.58
C ASP A 221 -19.02 -2.79 -5.22
N CYS A 222 -19.03 -2.57 -6.54
CA CYS A 222 -17.94 -1.91 -7.27
C CYS A 222 -18.48 -0.82 -8.21
N ALA A 223 -18.01 0.42 -8.03
CA ALA A 223 -18.31 1.51 -8.95
C ALA A 223 -17.42 1.43 -10.18
N LEU A 224 -18.04 1.51 -11.36
CA LEU A 224 -17.38 1.55 -12.65
C LEU A 224 -17.61 2.91 -13.34
N SER A 225 -16.55 3.47 -13.91
CA SER A 225 -16.66 4.55 -14.90
C SER A 225 -15.65 4.34 -16.00
N VAL A 226 -16.04 4.58 -17.25
CA VAL A 226 -15.13 4.52 -18.40
C VAL A 226 -15.03 5.92 -18.99
N GLN A 227 -13.80 6.38 -19.21
CA GLN A 227 -13.51 7.66 -19.84
C GLN A 227 -12.53 7.45 -21.00
N HIS A 228 -12.49 8.40 -21.93
CA HIS A 228 -11.48 8.43 -22.98
C HIS A 228 -10.63 9.68 -22.81
N ALA A 229 -9.32 9.52 -22.76
CA ALA A 229 -8.38 10.63 -22.64
C ALA A 229 -7.09 10.28 -23.37
N ALA A 230 -6.54 11.24 -24.12
CA ALA A 230 -5.28 11.10 -24.86
C ALA A 230 -5.19 9.83 -25.73
N GLY A 231 -6.30 9.40 -26.34
CA GLY A 231 -6.34 8.19 -27.17
C GLY A 231 -6.46 6.87 -26.39
N HIS A 232 -6.53 6.91 -25.06
CA HIS A 232 -6.68 5.72 -24.23
C HIS A 232 -8.09 5.61 -23.64
N ARG A 233 -8.58 4.37 -23.55
CA ARG A 233 -9.75 4.02 -22.75
C ARG A 233 -9.32 3.80 -21.30
N LEU A 234 -9.82 4.65 -20.41
CA LEU A 234 -9.53 4.63 -18.98
C LEU A 234 -10.69 3.97 -18.23
N VAL A 235 -10.55 2.69 -17.92
CA VAL A 235 -11.48 1.94 -17.06
C VAL A 235 -11.14 2.24 -15.60
N ARG A 236 -12.02 2.92 -14.88
CA ARG A 236 -11.80 3.28 -13.47
C ARG A 236 -12.78 2.55 -12.56
N LEU A 237 -12.23 1.94 -11.53
CA LEU A 237 -12.92 1.15 -10.53
C LEU A 237 -12.78 1.78 -9.15
N LYS A 238 -13.82 1.65 -8.33
CA LYS A 238 -13.81 2.09 -6.92
C LYS A 238 -14.66 1.16 -6.08
N SER A 239 -14.11 0.65 -4.98
CA SER A 239 -14.88 -0.15 -4.02
C SER A 239 -16.08 0.65 -3.46
N ARG A 240 -17.22 -0.02 -3.35
CA ARG A 240 -18.45 0.42 -2.66
C ARG A 240 -18.82 -0.57 -1.56
N GLY A 241 -17.84 -0.95 -0.73
CA GLY A 241 -18.04 -1.97 0.29
C GLY A 241 -17.76 -3.39 -0.21
N MET A 242 -16.85 -3.52 -1.18
CA MET A 242 -16.35 -4.82 -1.62
C MET A 242 -15.81 -5.62 -0.43
N LYS A 243 -15.94 -6.94 -0.51
CA LYS A 243 -15.28 -7.86 0.43
C LYS A 243 -13.92 -8.28 -0.12
N ALA A 244 -12.94 -8.38 0.76
CA ALA A 244 -11.65 -8.98 0.44
C ALA A 244 -11.85 -10.39 -0.12
N PRO A 245 -11.03 -10.83 -1.10
CA PRO A 245 -10.99 -12.23 -1.48
C PRO A 245 -10.60 -13.09 -0.27
N GLY A 246 -11.05 -14.34 -0.25
CA GLY A 246 -10.66 -15.26 0.82
C GLY A 246 -9.14 -15.44 0.86
N PHE A 247 -8.55 -15.24 2.03
CA PHE A 247 -7.11 -15.43 2.26
C PHE A 247 -6.87 -16.37 3.45
N PRO A 248 -5.93 -17.33 3.36
CA PRO A 248 -5.61 -18.23 4.45
C PRO A 248 -5.22 -17.48 5.71
N LEU A 249 -5.56 -18.08 6.85
CA LEU A 249 -5.00 -17.66 8.12
C LEU A 249 -3.51 -18.00 8.16
N SER A 250 -2.76 -17.27 8.98
CA SER A 250 -1.34 -17.57 9.19
C SER A 250 -1.17 -18.86 10.01
N ARG A 251 0.05 -19.40 10.05
CA ARG A 251 0.39 -20.55 10.92
C ARG A 251 0.30 -20.23 12.42
N HIS A 252 0.09 -18.96 12.78
CA HIS A 252 -0.05 -18.47 14.16
C HIS A 252 -1.51 -18.20 14.53
N ALA A 253 -2.47 -18.56 13.68
CA ALA A 253 -3.88 -18.22 13.86
C ALA A 253 -4.49 -18.74 15.17
N ASP A 254 -4.02 -19.86 15.69
CA ASP A 254 -4.52 -20.45 16.94
C ASP A 254 -3.67 -20.09 18.16
N GLU A 255 -2.61 -19.30 18.00
CA GLU A 255 -1.80 -18.85 19.14
C GLU A 255 -2.65 -17.95 20.05
N PRO A 256 -2.56 -18.13 21.39
CA PRO A 256 -3.28 -17.29 22.34
C PRO A 256 -2.86 -15.83 22.16
N GLU A 257 -3.83 -14.92 22.15
CA GLU A 257 -3.52 -13.49 22.06
C GLU A 257 -2.61 -13.09 23.22
N PRO A 258 -1.51 -12.37 22.97
CA PRO A 258 -0.72 -11.83 24.05
C PRO A 258 -1.63 -10.93 24.89
N GLU A 259 -1.68 -11.19 26.20
CA GLU A 259 -2.37 -10.30 27.14
C GLU A 259 -1.70 -8.93 27.03
N LEU A 260 -2.38 -7.98 26.39
CA LEU A 260 -1.97 -6.59 26.43
C LEU A 260 -2.07 -6.14 27.89
N THR A 261 -0.94 -6.18 28.61
CA THR A 261 -0.86 -5.55 29.92
C THR A 261 -1.09 -4.06 29.69
N VAL A 262 -2.30 -3.61 30.03
CA VAL A 262 -2.61 -2.19 30.10
C VAL A 262 -1.70 -1.62 31.17
N ALA A 263 -0.58 -1.02 30.76
CA ALA A 263 0.27 -0.27 31.67
C ALA A 263 -0.61 0.78 32.34
N GLU A 264 -0.80 0.65 33.66
CA GLU A 264 -1.51 1.62 34.46
C GLU A 264 -0.93 3.00 34.17
N ARG A 265 -1.77 3.94 33.74
CA ARG A 265 -1.37 5.33 33.62
C ARG A 265 -0.87 5.77 35.00
N PRO A 266 0.35 6.32 35.14
CA PRO A 266 0.79 6.83 36.42
C PRO A 266 -0.22 7.86 36.91
N GLY A 267 -0.76 7.62 38.10
CA GLY A 267 -1.78 8.43 38.73
C GLY A 267 -1.37 9.90 38.74
N LYS A 268 -2.30 10.78 38.39
CA LYS A 268 -2.12 12.23 38.52
C LYS A 268 -1.76 12.53 39.98
N ALA A 269 -0.51 12.89 40.22
CA ALA A 269 -0.11 13.54 41.46
C ALA A 269 -0.94 14.82 41.61
N SER A 270 -1.70 14.90 42.70
CA SER A 270 -2.43 16.09 43.13
C SER A 270 -1.43 17.22 43.38
N ALA A 271 -1.55 18.30 42.60
CA ALA A 271 -0.79 19.52 42.82
C ALA A 271 -1.24 20.21 44.12
N PRO A 272 -0.33 20.85 44.89
CA PRO A 272 -0.72 21.63 46.06
C PRO A 272 -1.41 22.92 45.64
N GLU A 273 -2.39 23.32 46.43
CA GLU A 273 -3.21 24.53 46.26
C GLU A 273 -2.36 25.79 46.48
N ALA A 274 -2.12 26.55 45.41
CA ALA A 274 -1.39 27.82 45.47
C ALA A 274 -2.36 29.00 45.71
N THR A 275 -2.18 29.64 46.86
CA THR A 275 -2.80 30.91 47.26
C THR A 275 -2.56 32.04 46.24
N ARG A 276 -3.63 32.76 45.88
CA ARG A 276 -3.60 33.96 45.01
C ARG A 276 -3.01 35.16 45.74
N PRO A 277 -2.15 35.97 45.06
CA PRO A 277 -2.07 37.40 45.33
C PRO A 277 -2.46 38.25 44.12
N ALA A 278 -2.62 39.54 44.41
CA ALA A 278 -3.43 40.52 43.71
C ALA A 278 -2.86 41.04 42.37
N ARG A 279 -3.78 41.66 41.61
CA ARG A 279 -3.63 42.29 40.29
C ARG A 279 -2.62 43.45 40.31
N HIS A 280 -1.70 43.45 39.34
CA HIS A 280 -1.09 44.68 38.83
C HIS A 280 -1.09 44.68 37.29
N ARG A 281 -1.60 45.78 36.72
CA ARG A 281 -1.54 46.11 35.29
C ARG A 281 -0.19 46.73 34.97
N HIS A 282 0.53 46.24 33.95
CA HIS A 282 1.07 47.11 32.88
C HIS A 282 1.73 46.35 31.71
N ARG A 283 1.41 46.89 30.52
CA ARG A 283 2.16 47.02 29.25
C ARG A 283 2.55 45.78 28.40
N ARG A 284 2.15 45.90 27.13
CA ARG A 284 2.42 45.06 25.96
C ARG A 284 3.93 44.92 25.66
N SER A 285 4.36 43.73 25.27
CA SER A 285 5.37 43.54 24.23
C SER A 285 5.00 42.34 23.34
N ARG A 286 5.33 42.47 22.05
CA ARG A 286 5.07 41.50 20.98
C ARG A 286 6.19 40.46 20.98
N THR A 287 5.89 39.16 20.87
CA THR A 287 6.62 38.19 20.01
C THR A 287 6.00 36.79 20.04
N ARG A 288 5.59 36.33 18.86
CA ARG A 288 5.76 34.99 18.25
C ARG A 288 5.77 33.75 19.18
N ARG A 289 4.81 32.83 19.01
CA ARG A 289 4.91 31.69 18.07
C ARG A 289 3.63 30.86 18.06
N LEU A 290 3.41 30.27 16.89
CA LEU A 290 2.24 29.51 16.46
C LEU A 290 2.03 28.24 17.31
N ALA A 291 0.76 27.97 17.59
CA ALA A 291 0.25 26.60 17.66
C ALA A 291 0.09 26.10 16.22
N VAL A 292 0.54 24.88 15.93
CA VAL A 292 0.16 24.14 14.73
C VAL A 292 -0.37 22.80 15.19
N ASP A 293 -1.65 22.62 14.89
CA ASP A 293 -2.44 21.42 15.02
C ASP A 293 -1.80 20.23 14.28
N LEU A 294 -1.69 19.10 14.97
CA LEU A 294 -1.41 17.79 14.38
C LEU A 294 -2.66 16.93 14.49
N LEU A 295 -3.60 17.08 13.56
CA LEU A 295 -4.56 16.04 13.18
C LEU A 295 -5.09 16.36 11.76
N PRO A 296 -4.89 15.48 10.76
CA PRO A 296 -5.55 15.61 9.46
C PRO A 296 -7.07 15.48 9.58
N PRO A 297 -7.85 16.31 8.87
CA PRO A 297 -9.30 16.23 8.87
C PRO A 297 -9.77 15.07 7.97
N VAL A 298 -10.95 14.55 8.29
CA VAL A 298 -11.81 13.62 7.53
C VAL A 298 -11.92 12.22 8.15
N LEU A 299 -12.67 12.17 9.26
CA LEU A 299 -13.60 11.09 9.58
C LEU A 299 -14.51 11.56 10.73
N THR A 300 -15.60 12.26 10.41
CA THR A 300 -16.96 12.15 11.04
C THR A 300 -17.86 13.33 10.69
N ARG A 301 -18.64 13.18 9.62
CA ARG A 301 -20.00 13.76 9.54
C ARG A 301 -20.98 12.70 9.06
N ALA A 302 -21.21 11.73 9.92
CA ALA A 302 -22.44 10.94 9.97
C ALA A 302 -22.55 10.39 11.39
N ILE A 303 -23.76 10.43 11.96
CA ILE A 303 -24.13 10.03 13.34
C ILE A 303 -24.10 11.19 14.37
N VAL A 304 -24.84 12.26 14.09
CA VAL A 304 -25.69 12.93 15.11
C VAL A 304 -26.98 13.37 14.42
N ASN A 305 -27.88 12.43 14.17
CA ASN A 305 -29.32 12.67 13.98
C ASN A 305 -30.13 11.40 14.34
N ALA A 306 -29.79 10.82 15.49
CA ALA A 306 -30.53 9.71 16.09
C ALA A 306 -30.75 9.93 17.60
N ARG A 307 -30.97 11.19 18.02
CA ARG A 307 -31.42 11.56 19.37
C ARG A 307 -32.52 12.63 19.39
N ALA A 308 -33.31 12.74 18.31
CA ALA A 308 -34.49 13.61 18.24
C ALA A 308 -35.79 12.84 17.92
N ALA A 309 -35.82 11.52 18.12
CA ALA A 309 -37.00 10.69 17.95
C ALA A 309 -37.09 9.63 19.05
N ARG A 310 -37.24 10.06 20.31
CA ARG A 310 -37.68 9.23 21.45
C ARG A 310 -37.93 10.06 22.72
N GLN A 311 -38.66 11.18 22.61
CA GLN A 311 -39.31 11.81 23.78
C GLN A 311 -40.66 12.42 23.40
N SER A 312 -41.67 11.56 23.36
CA SER A 312 -43.04 11.82 23.81
C SER A 312 -43.67 10.43 23.99
N PRO A 313 -44.28 10.13 25.14
CA PRO A 313 -45.64 10.63 25.35
C PRO A 313 -46.05 10.98 26.80
N ARG A 314 -47.22 11.63 26.88
CA ARG A 314 -48.18 11.79 27.99
C ARG A 314 -47.92 12.96 28.96
N ARG A 315 -48.70 14.03 28.83
CA ARG A 315 -50.12 14.14 29.23
C ARG A 315 -50.84 15.14 28.35
#